data_AF-A0A379AH59-F1
#
_entry.id   AF-A0A379AH59-F1
#
_cell.length_a   1.000
_cell.length_b   1.000
_cell.length_c   1.000
_cell.angle_alpha   90.00
_cell.angle_beta   90.00
_cell.angle_gamma   90.00
#
_symmetry.space_group_name_H-M   'P 1'
#
loop_
_entity.id
_entity.type
_entity.pdbx_description
1 polymer ?
#
loop_
_entity_poly.entity_id
_entity_poly.type
_entity_poly.pdbx_seq_one_letter_code
_entity_poly.pdbx_strand_id
1 'polypeptide(L)'
;MMKKVSHLIMIVLLVSPSFVLAKSVSHFEGKIFKADIEYDCDEGNVTCDDVSLKSTRVKDNSSIFLKGETINSNCPDVCDFRGYRFTNGQYDYSFYPSQKGNGLWDYIVTFKSKVIARDFGVIK
;
A
#
# COMPACT_ATOMS: atom_id res chain seq x y z
N MET A 1 -17.87 13.30 68.60
CA MET A 1 -17.01 13.74 67.48
C MET A 1 -16.70 12.52 66.62
N MET A 2 -17.38 12.36 65.48
CA MET A 2 -17.16 11.26 64.53
C MET A 2 -16.63 11.84 63.22
N LYS A 3 -15.42 11.43 62.82
CA LYS A 3 -14.77 11.88 61.58
C LYS A 3 -15.42 11.18 60.38
N LYS A 4 -15.95 12.00 59.47
CA LYS A 4 -16.37 11.64 58.12
C LYS A 4 -15.14 11.24 57.30
N VAL A 5 -15.15 10.08 56.66
CA VAL A 5 -14.45 9.87 55.38
C VAL A 5 -15.28 8.89 54.55
N SER A 6 -16.07 9.43 53.63
CA SER A 6 -16.75 8.67 52.59
C SER A 6 -15.75 8.40 51.48
N HIS A 7 -15.31 7.15 51.30
CA HIS A 7 -14.47 6.76 50.18
C HIS A 7 -15.35 6.41 48.98
N LEU A 8 -15.61 7.40 48.13
CA LEU A 8 -16.13 7.18 46.79
C LEU A 8 -14.97 6.66 45.92
N ILE A 9 -14.95 5.36 45.64
CA ILE A 9 -13.95 4.75 44.74
C ILE A 9 -14.34 5.13 43.31
N MET A 10 -13.72 6.19 42.79
CA MET A 10 -13.83 6.59 41.39
C MET A 10 -12.89 5.71 40.57
N ILE A 11 -13.44 4.64 40.00
CA ILE A 11 -12.76 3.78 39.02
C ILE A 11 -12.59 4.61 37.76
N VAL A 12 -11.38 5.14 37.56
CA VAL A 12 -10.98 5.81 36.32
C VAL A 12 -10.87 4.75 35.23
N LEU A 13 -11.79 4.77 34.26
CA LEU A 13 -11.67 4.02 33.01
C LEU A 13 -10.42 4.52 32.27
N LEU A 14 -9.33 3.76 32.37
CA LEU A 14 -8.18 3.85 31.47
C LEU A 14 -8.61 3.39 30.09
N VAL A 15 -9.14 4.31 29.28
CA VAL A 15 -9.33 4.07 27.85
C VAL A 15 -7.94 4.13 27.22
N SER A 16 -7.33 2.99 26.96
CA SER A 16 -6.08 2.91 26.20
C SER A 16 -6.34 3.46 24.79
N PRO A 17 -5.64 4.51 24.34
CA PRO A 17 -5.71 4.88 22.94
C PRO A 17 -5.07 3.74 22.13
N SER A 18 -5.87 3.06 21.31
CA SER A 18 -5.33 2.17 20.29
C SER A 18 -4.50 3.04 19.35
N PHE A 19 -3.18 2.88 19.38
CA PHE A 19 -2.30 3.49 18.40
C PHE A 19 -2.67 2.90 17.04
N VAL A 20 -3.46 3.64 16.25
CA VAL A 20 -3.67 3.32 14.85
C VAL A 20 -2.40 3.74 14.13
N LEU A 21 -1.59 2.77 13.69
CA LEU A 21 -0.49 3.05 12.79
C LEU A 21 -1.09 3.66 11.51
N ALA A 22 -0.68 4.87 11.14
CA ALA A 22 -1.14 5.49 9.92
C ALA A 22 -0.51 4.74 8.73
N LYS A 23 -1.29 3.87 8.09
CA LYS A 23 -0.87 3.20 6.87
C LYS A 23 -0.85 4.18 5.72
N SER A 24 0.22 4.16 4.94
CA SER A 24 0.33 5.01 3.74
C SER A 24 -0.41 4.35 2.60
N VAL A 25 -1.42 5.02 2.04
CA VAL A 25 -2.17 4.54 0.89
C VAL A 25 -1.92 5.46 -0.29
N SER A 26 -1.49 4.87 -1.40
CA SER A 26 -1.27 5.54 -2.67
C SER A 26 -2.38 5.17 -3.66
N HIS A 27 -2.92 6.17 -4.36
CA HIS A 27 -4.03 5.97 -5.29
C HIS A 27 -3.58 6.14 -6.73
N PHE A 28 -3.61 5.04 -7.49
CA PHE A 28 -3.39 5.03 -8.93
C PHE A 28 -4.69 5.29 -9.71
N GLU A 29 -4.66 6.30 -10.57
CA GLU A 29 -5.74 6.63 -11.51
C GLU A 29 -5.24 6.47 -12.96
N GLY A 30 -5.60 5.35 -13.58
CA GLY A 30 -5.39 5.08 -15.00
C GLY A 30 -6.69 5.07 -15.81
N LYS A 31 -6.58 4.80 -17.11
CA LYS A 31 -7.76 4.73 -18.01
C LYS A 31 -8.43 3.36 -17.98
N ILE A 32 -7.66 2.30 -17.75
CA ILE A 32 -8.11 0.91 -17.76
C ILE A 32 -8.33 0.43 -16.33
N PHE A 33 -7.51 0.87 -15.38
CA PHE A 33 -7.53 0.46 -13.99
C PHE A 33 -7.47 1.65 -13.03
N LYS A 34 -8.07 1.43 -11.85
CA LYS A 34 -7.80 2.18 -10.63
C LYS A 34 -7.12 1.23 -9.65
N ALA A 35 -6.21 1.72 -8.82
CA ALA A 35 -5.59 0.88 -7.80
C ALA A 35 -5.32 1.64 -6.51
N ASP A 36 -5.52 0.96 -5.38
CA ASP A 36 -5.06 1.40 -4.07
C ASP A 36 -3.87 0.54 -3.68
N ILE A 37 -2.74 1.17 -3.37
CA ILE A 37 -1.51 0.52 -2.92
C ILE A 37 -1.28 0.93 -1.47
N GLU A 38 -1.36 -0.03 -0.55
CA GLU A 38 -1.22 0.18 0.88
C GLU A 38 0.15 -0.31 1.34
N TYR A 39 0.91 0.58 1.97
CA TYR A 39 2.23 0.31 2.48
C TYR A 39 2.15 -0.02 3.98
N ASP A 40 2.40 -1.29 4.33
CA ASP A 40 2.26 -1.82 5.69
C ASP A 40 3.61 -2.04 6.39
N CYS A 41 4.66 -1.36 5.95
CA CYS A 41 5.99 -1.44 6.56
C CYS A 41 6.33 -0.22 7.41
N ASP A 42 7.28 -0.40 8.32
CA ASP A 42 7.81 0.67 9.17
C ASP A 42 8.31 1.87 8.33
N GLU A 43 8.10 3.07 8.85
CA GLU A 43 8.54 4.31 8.20
C GLU A 43 10.06 4.28 7.95
N GLY A 44 10.46 4.57 6.71
CA GLY A 44 11.87 4.56 6.31
C GLY A 44 12.41 3.19 5.87
N ASN A 45 11.66 2.11 6.02
CA ASN A 45 11.97 0.88 5.30
C ASN A 45 11.69 1.13 3.81
N VAL A 46 12.61 0.79 2.93
CA VAL A 46 12.46 0.87 1.46
C VAL A 46 12.30 -0.50 0.82
N THR A 47 12.83 -1.54 1.48
CA THR A 47 12.70 -2.96 1.13
C THR A 47 11.52 -3.55 1.91
N CYS A 48 10.31 -3.30 1.42
CA CYS A 48 9.08 -3.71 2.06
C CYS A 48 8.42 -4.85 1.30
N ASP A 49 8.18 -5.95 1.99
CA ASP A 49 7.50 -7.16 1.51
C ASP A 49 6.04 -7.25 1.98
N ASP A 50 5.56 -6.26 2.74
CA ASP A 50 4.15 -6.13 3.13
C ASP A 50 3.52 -4.91 2.44
N VAL A 51 3.27 -5.06 1.15
CA VAL A 51 2.49 -4.10 0.36
C VAL A 51 1.21 -4.76 -0.10
N SER A 52 0.08 -4.07 0.02
CA SER A 52 -1.24 -4.54 -0.40
C SER A 52 -1.70 -3.78 -1.65
N LEU A 53 -2.35 -4.48 -2.59
CA LEU A 53 -2.92 -3.89 -3.80
C LEU A 53 -4.39 -4.26 -3.89
N LYS A 54 -5.24 -3.25 -4.07
CA LYS A 54 -6.59 -3.41 -4.60
C LYS A 54 -6.64 -2.84 -6.00
N SER A 55 -6.67 -3.69 -7.04
CA SER A 55 -6.79 -3.24 -8.43
C SER A 55 -8.22 -3.43 -8.94
N THR A 56 -8.80 -2.38 -9.50
CA THR A 56 -10.17 -2.33 -10.03
C THR A 56 -10.14 -1.98 -11.50
N ARG A 57 -10.75 -2.80 -12.37
CA ARG A 57 -10.90 -2.49 -13.80
C ARG A 57 -12.05 -1.48 -13.99
N VAL A 58 -11.78 -0.38 -14.67
CA VAL A 58 -12.75 0.72 -14.87
C VAL A 58 -13.97 0.29 -15.67
N LYS A 59 -13.78 -0.57 -16.67
CA LYS A 59 -14.86 -0.97 -17.60
C LYS A 59 -16.02 -1.70 -16.92
N ASP A 60 -15.71 -2.59 -15.98
CA ASP A 60 -16.68 -3.53 -15.40
C ASP A 60 -16.68 -3.54 -13.87
N ASN A 61 -15.87 -2.68 -13.22
CA ASN A 61 -15.67 -2.62 -11.77
C ASN A 61 -15.22 -3.94 -11.13
N SER A 62 -14.72 -4.91 -11.91
CA SER A 62 -14.12 -6.11 -11.37
C SER A 62 -12.85 -5.75 -10.58
N SER A 63 -12.69 -6.36 -9.41
CA SER A 63 -11.62 -6.03 -8.48
C SER A 63 -10.85 -7.26 -8.05
N ILE A 64 -9.56 -7.08 -7.77
CA ILE A 64 -8.68 -8.09 -7.20
C ILE A 64 -7.87 -7.49 -6.06
N PHE A 65 -7.62 -8.30 -5.03
CA PHE A 65 -6.81 -7.96 -3.88
C PHE A 65 -5.57 -8.84 -3.85
N LEU A 66 -4.39 -8.25 -3.74
CA LEU A 66 -3.10 -8.94 -3.81
C LEU A 66 -2.16 -8.44 -2.72
N LYS A 67 -1.28 -9.32 -2.27
CA LYS A 67 -0.09 -8.97 -1.49
C LYS A 67 1.13 -8.92 -2.41
N GLY A 68 2.11 -8.11 -2.04
CA GLY A 68 3.27 -7.85 -2.86
C GLY A 68 4.32 -7.05 -2.10
N GLU A 69 5.29 -6.54 -2.85
CA GLU A 69 6.52 -5.98 -2.31
C GLU A 69 7.00 -4.78 -3.14
N THR A 70 7.92 -4.00 -2.58
CA THR A 70 8.64 -2.97 -3.32
C THR A 70 9.75 -3.58 -4.17
N ILE A 71 9.94 -3.03 -5.36
CA ILE A 71 11.06 -3.34 -6.24
C ILE A 71 12.16 -2.33 -5.92
N ASN A 72 13.35 -2.80 -5.59
CA ASN A 72 14.49 -1.95 -5.26
C ASN A 72 15.74 -2.36 -6.04
N SER A 73 16.66 -1.42 -6.25
CA SER A 73 18.01 -1.70 -6.80
C SER A 73 19.10 -1.13 -5.89
N ASN A 74 20.34 -1.58 -6.06
CA ASN A 74 21.53 -1.07 -5.37
C ASN A 74 21.58 -1.26 -3.83
N CYS A 75 20.75 -2.15 -3.29
CA CYS A 75 20.79 -2.55 -1.88
C CYS A 75 22.01 -3.43 -1.56
N PRO A 76 22.58 -3.37 -0.34
CA PRO A 76 22.10 -2.60 0.82
C PRO A 76 22.62 -1.16 0.92
N ASP A 77 23.63 -0.78 0.13
CA ASP A 77 24.34 0.51 0.31
C ASP A 77 23.45 1.72 0.03
N VAL A 78 22.77 1.75 -1.12
CA VAL A 78 21.78 2.78 -1.48
C VAL A 78 20.58 2.07 -2.08
N CYS A 79 19.55 1.82 -1.28
CA CYS A 79 18.33 1.19 -1.78
C CYS A 79 17.49 2.19 -2.59
N ASP A 80 17.58 2.09 -3.91
CA ASP A 80 16.78 2.90 -4.83
C ASP A 80 15.43 2.23 -5.09
N PHE A 81 14.36 2.88 -4.66
CA PHE A 81 13.00 2.44 -4.98
C PHE A 81 12.72 2.50 -6.49
N ARG A 82 12.19 1.42 -7.05
CA ARG A 82 11.90 1.26 -8.48
C ARG A 82 10.43 1.02 -8.79
N GLY A 83 9.61 0.68 -7.81
CA GLY A 83 8.20 0.40 -8.03
C GLY A 83 7.63 -0.66 -7.10
N TYR A 84 6.52 -1.26 -7.51
CA TYR A 84 5.80 -2.28 -6.76
C TYR A 84 5.58 -3.53 -7.61
N ARG A 85 5.61 -4.71 -6.99
CA ARG A 85 5.31 -6.00 -7.61
C ARG A 85 4.30 -6.78 -6.77
N PHE A 86 3.27 -7.31 -7.45
CA PHE A 86 2.27 -8.19 -6.85
C PHE A 86 2.07 -9.42 -7.74
N THR A 87 1.90 -10.58 -7.14
CA THR A 87 1.82 -11.86 -7.86
C THR A 87 0.53 -12.60 -7.55
N ASN A 88 -0.08 -13.23 -8.56
CA ASN A 88 -1.20 -14.15 -8.39
C ASN A 88 -1.04 -15.37 -9.31
N GLY A 89 -0.45 -16.45 -8.80
CA GLY A 89 -0.14 -17.64 -9.60
C GLY A 89 0.82 -17.32 -10.74
N GLN A 90 0.31 -17.31 -11.98
CA GLN A 90 1.11 -17.03 -13.19
C GLN A 90 0.99 -15.58 -13.67
N TYR A 91 0.29 -14.74 -12.92
CA TYR A 91 0.11 -13.32 -13.21
C TYR A 91 1.03 -12.47 -12.36
N ASP A 92 1.67 -11.49 -12.99
CA ASP A 92 2.42 -10.44 -12.33
C ASP A 92 1.78 -9.09 -12.61
N TYR A 93 1.70 -8.27 -11.57
CA TYR A 93 1.15 -6.92 -11.59
C TYR A 93 2.26 -6.00 -11.09
N SER A 94 2.66 -5.04 -11.92
CA SER A 94 3.80 -4.18 -11.59
C SER A 94 3.53 -2.72 -11.89
N PHE A 95 3.98 -1.86 -10.99
CA PHE A 95 3.93 -0.42 -11.13
C PHE A 95 5.34 0.13 -11.20
N TYR A 96 5.63 0.95 -12.20
CA TYR A 96 6.93 1.60 -12.37
C TYR A 96 6.76 3.11 -12.59
N PRO A 97 7.63 3.96 -12.00
CA PRO A 97 7.73 5.35 -12.39
C PRO A 97 8.02 5.45 -13.89
N SER A 98 7.25 6.26 -14.61
CA SER A 98 7.38 6.41 -16.04
C SER A 98 8.36 7.50 -16.42
N GLN A 99 9.06 7.29 -17.53
CA GLN A 99 9.96 8.30 -18.11
C GLN A 99 9.20 9.42 -18.86
N LYS A 100 7.88 9.27 -19.04
CA LYS A 100 7.06 10.20 -19.83
C LYS A 100 6.70 11.50 -19.12
N GLY A 101 6.95 11.60 -17.81
CA GLY A 101 6.68 12.80 -17.04
C GLY A 101 6.66 12.54 -15.53
N ASN A 102 6.77 13.62 -14.76
CA ASN A 102 6.82 13.54 -13.31
C ASN A 102 5.49 13.05 -12.73
N GLY A 103 5.55 12.12 -11.77
CA GLY A 103 4.36 11.57 -11.11
C GLY A 103 3.53 10.62 -11.97
N LEU A 104 4.01 10.27 -13.17
CA LEU A 104 3.35 9.32 -14.06
C LEU A 104 3.90 7.91 -13.83
N TRP A 105 3.01 6.93 -13.92
CA TRP A 105 3.30 5.54 -13.61
C TRP A 105 2.77 4.62 -14.70
N ASP A 106 3.57 3.63 -15.06
CA ASP A 106 3.18 2.52 -15.91
C ASP A 106 2.68 1.37 -15.02
N TYR A 107 1.44 0.94 -15.26
CA TYR A 107 0.86 -0.26 -14.65
C TYR A 107 0.84 -1.38 -15.68
N ILE A 108 1.58 -2.45 -15.43
CA ILE A 108 1.78 -3.56 -16.36
C ILE A 108 1.26 -4.84 -15.71
N VAL A 109 0.40 -5.56 -16.45
CA VAL A 109 -0.03 -6.91 -16.08
C VAL A 109 0.56 -7.90 -17.07
N THR A 110 1.24 -8.91 -16.55
CA THR A 110 1.79 -10.00 -17.36
C THR A 110 1.20 -11.34 -16.98
N PHE A 111 1.13 -12.26 -17.94
CA PHE A 111 0.81 -13.67 -17.72
C PHE A 111 1.92 -14.50 -18.34
N LYS A 112 2.56 -15.37 -17.56
CA LYS A 112 3.74 -16.13 -18.00
C LYS A 112 4.79 -15.23 -18.66
N SER A 113 5.10 -14.10 -18.01
CA SER A 113 6.05 -13.07 -18.49
C SER A 113 5.68 -12.37 -19.80
N LYS A 114 4.48 -12.59 -20.35
CA LYS A 114 3.97 -11.85 -21.51
C LYS A 114 3.06 -10.74 -21.06
N VAL A 115 3.30 -9.52 -21.52
CA VAL A 115 2.41 -8.38 -21.24
C VAL A 115 1.03 -8.65 -21.84
N ILE A 116 0.00 -8.65 -21.00
CA ILE A 116 -1.40 -8.84 -21.41
C ILE A 116 -2.23 -7.56 -21.22
N ALA A 117 -1.78 -6.65 -20.36
CA ALA A 117 -2.37 -5.33 -20.23
C ALA A 117 -1.28 -4.32 -19.82
N ARG A 118 -1.45 -3.08 -20.29
CA ARG A 118 -0.66 -1.93 -19.88
C ARG A 118 -1.58 -0.74 -19.74
N ASP A 119 -1.46 -0.03 -18.63
CA ASP A 119 -2.15 1.22 -18.37
C ASP A 119 -1.15 2.28 -17.91
N PHE A 120 -1.59 3.52 -18.00
CA PHE A 120 -0.78 4.69 -17.71
C PHE A 120 -1.60 5.68 -16.91
N GLY A 121 -1.04 6.15 -15.79
CA GLY A 121 -1.79 6.96 -14.85
C GLY A 121 -0.91 7.76 -13.91
N VAL A 122 -1.58 8.42 -12.96
CA VAL A 122 -0.92 9.14 -11.86
C VAL A 122 -1.09 8.35 -10.58
N ILE A 123 -0.06 8.38 -9.73
CA ILE A 123 -0.20 7.98 -8.31
C ILE A 123 -0.25 9.26 -7.48
N LYS A 124 -1.26 9.36 -6.63
CA LYS A 124 -1.46 10.45 -5.67
C LYS A 124 -1.33 9.94 -4.25
#